data_AF-A0A1C7N2P0-F1
#
_entry.id   AF-A0A1C7N2P0-F1
#
_cell.length_a   1.000
_cell.length_b   1.000
_cell.length_c   1.000
_cell.angle_alpha   90.00
_cell.angle_beta   90.00
_cell.angle_gamma   90.00
#
_symmetry.space_group_name_H-M   'P 1'
#
loop_
_entity.id
_entity.type
_entity.pdbx_description
1 polymer ?
#
loop_
_entity_poly.entity_id
_entity_poly.type
_entity_poly.pdbx_seq_one_letter_code
_entity_poly.pdbx_strand_id
1 'polypeptide(L)' 'MSFLTQFTRSAFQQFTRPAANPSILTLVRTMKVRSSVKKMCDGCTTVRRRGKLFVTCSKNKKHKQRQG' A
#
# COMPACT_ATOMS: atom_id res chain seq x y z
N MET A 1 34.38 43.34 31.38
CA MET A 1 34.10 42.04 32.02
C MET A 1 32.65 42.04 32.43
N SER A 2 31.94 40.94 32.22
CA SER A 2 30.47 40.76 32.41
C SER A 2 29.65 40.93 31.13
N PHE A 3 29.67 39.92 30.24
CA PHE A 3 28.93 38.64 30.30
C PHE A 3 27.48 38.80 29.79
N LEU A 4 27.14 37.96 28.81
CA LEU A 4 25.80 37.48 28.45
C LEU A 4 25.12 38.14 27.24
N THR A 5 25.62 37.75 26.07
CA THR A 5 24.80 37.32 24.94
C THR A 5 23.77 36.27 25.38
N GLN A 6 22.47 36.52 25.19
CA GLN A 6 21.48 35.44 25.14
C GLN A 6 20.54 35.62 23.93
N PHE A 7 20.78 34.74 22.97
CA PHE A 7 19.94 34.42 21.83
C PHE A 7 18.50 34.15 22.25
N THR A 8 17.55 35.00 21.88
CA THR A 8 16.13 34.65 21.86
C THR A 8 15.87 33.79 20.62
N ARG A 9 16.28 32.52 20.72
CA ARG A 9 16.12 31.48 19.72
C ARG A 9 14.62 31.14 19.62
N SER A 10 13.96 31.79 18.67
CA SER A 10 12.85 31.27 17.85
C SER A 10 11.99 30.19 18.54
N ALA A 11 10.82 30.61 19.00
CA ALA A 11 9.72 29.73 19.40
C ALA A 11 9.43 28.72 18.27
N PHE A 12 10.03 27.54 18.38
CA PHE A 12 9.78 26.40 17.52
C PHE A 12 8.47 25.77 18.00
N GLN A 13 7.36 26.40 17.64
CA GLN A 13 6.02 25.88 17.90
C GLN A 13 5.91 24.51 17.23
N GLN A 14 5.96 23.45 18.04
CA GLN A 14 5.74 22.08 17.62
C GLN A 14 4.25 21.93 17.30
N PHE A 15 3.92 22.09 16.03
CA PHE A 15 2.66 21.61 15.47
C PHE A 15 2.63 20.08 15.59
N THR A 16 2.04 19.56 16.67
CA THR A 16 1.63 18.17 16.77
C THR A 16 0.50 17.93 15.76
N ARG A 17 0.87 17.47 14.57
CA ARG A 17 -0.10 16.95 13.60
C ARG A 17 -0.75 15.69 14.18
N PRO A 18 -2.07 15.63 14.39
CA PRO A 18 -2.72 14.39 14.80
C PRO A 18 -2.57 13.36 13.67
N ALA A 19 -2.11 12.17 14.02
CA ALA A 19 -2.03 11.04 13.12
C ALA A 19 -3.45 10.60 12.72
N ALA A 20 -3.93 11.07 11.56
CA ALA A 20 -5.10 10.50 10.92
C ALA A 20 -4.75 9.07 10.48
N ASN A 21 -5.23 8.07 11.22
CA ASN A 21 -5.11 6.65 10.85
C ASN A 21 -5.95 6.38 9.59
N PRO A 22 -5.35 6.08 8.41
CA PRO A 22 -6.09 5.93 7.17
C PRO A 22 -6.56 4.49 6.96
N SER A 23 -7.16 3.86 7.97
CA SER A 23 -7.41 2.41 7.95
C SER A 23 -8.82 1.97 7.55
N ILE A 24 -9.77 2.85 7.19
CA ILE A 24 -11.18 2.43 7.01
C ILE A 24 -11.81 2.87 5.67
N LEU A 25 -11.08 2.80 4.55
CA LEU A 25 -11.70 2.80 3.20
C LEU A 25 -11.15 1.73 2.23
N THR A 26 -10.30 0.82 2.70
CA THR A 26 -9.54 -0.09 1.82
C THR A 26 -10.19 -1.46 1.63
N LEU A 27 -11.45 -1.52 1.18
CA LEU A 27 -11.97 -2.73 0.50
C LEU A 27 -11.97 -2.55 -1.03
N VAL A 28 -10.97 -1.85 -1.56
CA VAL A 28 -10.67 -1.89 -2.99
C VAL A 28 -10.07 -3.28 -3.28
N ARG A 29 -10.92 -4.26 -3.61
CA ARG A 29 -10.43 -5.61 -3.98
C ARG A 29 -9.76 -5.57 -5.36
N THR A 30 -8.49 -5.17 -5.38
CA THR A 30 -7.62 -5.16 -6.55
C THR A 30 -6.40 -6.06 -6.31
N MET A 31 -6.30 -7.12 -7.13
CA MET A 31 -5.18 -8.06 -7.34
C MET A 31 -4.41 -8.57 -6.09
N LYS A 32 -4.48 -9.87 -5.80
CA LYS A 32 -3.69 -10.51 -4.74
C LYS A 32 -2.31 -10.93 -5.23
N VAL A 33 -1.24 -10.47 -4.61
CA VAL A 33 0.12 -10.95 -4.91
C VAL A 33 0.42 -12.18 -4.06
N ARG A 34 0.87 -13.27 -4.70
CA ARG A 34 1.23 -14.54 -4.04
C ARG A 34 2.47 -15.12 -4.71
N SER A 35 3.28 -15.88 -3.96
CA SER A 35 4.44 -16.60 -4.50
C SER A 35 4.05 -17.70 -5.49
N SER A 36 2.93 -18.39 -5.21
CA SER A 36 2.33 -19.39 -6.10
C SER A 36 0.96 -18.93 -6.58
N VAL A 37 0.68 -19.18 -7.86
CA VAL A 37 -0.57 -18.78 -8.50
C VAL A 37 -1.22 -20.02 -9.12
N LYS A 38 -2.46 -20.30 -8.70
CA LYS A 38 -3.27 -21.42 -9.18
C LYS A 38 -4.66 -20.94 -9.60
N LYS A 39 -5.27 -21.62 -10.56
CA LYS A 39 -6.67 -21.41 -10.94
C LYS A 39 -7.57 -21.95 -9.83
N MET A 40 -8.58 -21.18 -9.42
CA MET A 40 -9.53 -21.55 -8.36
C MET A 40 -10.92 -21.91 -8.91
N CYS A 41 -11.14 -21.70 -10.20
CA CYS A 41 -12.45 -21.74 -10.83
C CYS A 41 -12.31 -21.98 -12.34
N ASP A 42 -13.36 -22.43 -13.01
CA ASP A 42 -13.33 -22.69 -14.46
C ASP A 42 -13.17 -21.40 -15.29
N GLY A 43 -13.66 -20.28 -14.75
CA GLY A 43 -13.53 -18.96 -15.37
C GLY A 43 -12.18 -18.26 -15.11
N CYS A 44 -11.21 -18.97 -14.53
CA CYS A 44 -9.92 -18.42 -14.13
C CYS A 44 -8.89 -18.75 -15.23
N THR A 45 -8.32 -17.73 -15.88
CA THR A 45 -7.32 -17.86 -16.94
C THR A 45 -5.95 -17.44 -16.45
N THR A 46 -4.92 -18.17 -16.87
CA THR A 46 -3.53 -17.85 -16.55
C THR A 46 -2.94 -17.07 -17.71
N VAL A 47 -2.43 -15.87 -17.45
CA VAL A 47 -1.88 -14.97 -18.48
C VAL A 47 -0.49 -14.51 -18.03
N ARG A 48 0.51 -14.58 -18.92
CA ARG A 48 1.83 -14.00 -18.68
C ARG A 48 1.86 -12.57 -19.22
N ARG A 49 2.20 -11.59 -18.37
CA ARG A 49 2.32 -10.17 -18.74
C ARG A 49 3.58 -9.61 -18.11
N ARG A 50 4.39 -8.85 -18.87
CA ARG A 50 5.63 -8.21 -18.36
C ARG A 50 6.55 -9.19 -17.60
N GLY A 51 6.70 -10.42 -18.11
CA GLY A 51 7.52 -11.47 -17.50
C GLY A 51 6.96 -12.12 -16.22
N LYS A 52 5.75 -11.73 -15.76
CA LYS A 52 5.12 -12.29 -14.54
C LYS A 52 3.83 -13.04 -14.88
N LEU A 53 3.50 -14.03 -14.06
CA LEU A 53 2.30 -14.84 -14.21
C LEU A 53 1.13 -14.22 -13.43
N PHE A 54 0.00 -14.08 -14.10
CA PHE A 54 -1.24 -13.55 -13.54
C PHE A 54 -2.34 -14.58 -13.68
N VAL A 55 -3.25 -14.62 -12.70
CA VAL A 55 -4.55 -15.26 -12.87
C VAL A 55 -5.60 -14.18 -12.94
N THR A 56 -6.31 -14.13 -14.06
CA THR A 56 -7.47 -13.28 -14.27
C THR A 56 -8.71 -14.14 -14.18
N CYS A 57 -9.80 -13.61 -13.64
CA CYS A 57 -11.08 -14.30 -13.65
C CYS A 57 -12.17 -13.33 -14.09
N SER A 58 -12.96 -13.76 -15.08
CA SER A 58 -14.08 -12.96 -15.60
C SER A 58 -15.31 -13.03 -14.70
N LYS A 59 -15.56 -14.21 -14.10
CA LYS A 59 -16.70 -14.45 -13.20
C LYS A 59 -16.54 -13.74 -11.85
N ASN A 60 -15.35 -13.81 -11.24
CA ASN A 60 -15.12 -13.36 -9.87
C ASN A 60 -13.81 -12.56 -9.70
N LYS A 61 -13.92 -11.28 -9.32
CA LYS A 61 -12.76 -10.39 -9.09
C LYS A 61 -11.87 -10.83 -7.91
N LYS A 62 -12.37 -11.68 -7.00
CA LYS A 62 -11.62 -12.19 -5.82
C LYS A 62 -10.50 -13.17 -6.17
N HIS A 63 -10.55 -13.81 -7.33
CA HIS A 63 -9.56 -14.81 -7.78
C HIS A 63 -8.37 -14.21 -8.52
N LYS A 64 -8.41 -12.89 -8.75
CA LYS A 64 -7.37 -12.15 -9.43
C LYS A 64 -6.06 -12.19 -8.64
N GLN A 65 -5.02 -12.80 -9.21
CA GLN A 65 -3.72 -13.04 -8.56
C GLN A 65 -2.52 -12.64 -9.44
N ARG A 66 -1.39 -12.28 -8.84
CA ARG A 66 -0.09 -12.01 -9.48
C ARG A 66 1.01 -12.81 -8.79
N GLN A 67 1.91 -13.41 -9.58
CA GLN A 67 3.08 -14.12 -9.09
C GLN A 67 4.20 -13.14 -8.74
N GLY A 68 4.68 -13.23 -7.49
CA GLY A 68 5.80 -12.45 -6.96
C GLY A 68 5.41 -11.10 -6.40
#